data_AF-A0A7S0PUY4-F1
#
_entry.id   AF-A0A7S0PUY4-F1
#
_cell.length_a   1.000
_cell.length_b   1.000
_cell.length_c   1.000
_cell.angle_alpha   90.00
_cell.angle_beta   90.00
_cell.angle_gamma   90.00
#
_symmetry.space_group_name_H-M   'P 1'
#
loop_
_entity.id
_entity.type
_entity.pdbx_description
1 polymer ?
#
loop_
_entity_poly.entity_id
_entity_poly.type
_entity_poly.pdbx_seq_one_letter_code
_entity_poly.pdbx_strand_id
1 'polypeptide(L)'
;VARLRGGGETGEAVDEGLYSRQLYVMGHTAQRSLAASAVLLIGLSGLGAEIGKNVALAGVRSLDVIDETPATLADLSTNWLLREEDVSARRAAAAVPRLSALNPHVRVGEVTRFMSADELKQYTVVVVVDQPLREMLRIAELARLAGCRLVCARSIGVFGCIYCDHGDAFPVMDVDGEPPREALLEYVSSCVEGEATTIQEQPHGLETGDVVRFEEVTGMPGLCASGVTFEVTVTGRHGLKLGDTRALGEYAGGGRLVQVKQPAKLRFLPLGEALSAQPLPLHEIVGVPA
;
A
#
# COMPACT_ATOMS: atom_id res chain seq x y z
N VAL A 1 36.58 8.87 17.25
CA VAL A 1 35.88 10.07 17.76
C VAL A 1 34.40 9.84 17.58
N ALA A 2 33.73 9.44 18.66
CA ALA A 2 32.30 9.21 18.70
C ALA A 2 31.55 10.53 18.45
N ARG A 3 30.52 10.52 17.59
CA ARG A 3 29.56 11.61 17.48
C ARG A 3 28.14 11.10 17.73
N LEU A 4 27.71 11.43 18.96
CA LEU A 4 26.38 11.96 19.33
C LEU A 4 25.16 11.17 18.85
N ARG A 5 24.70 10.27 19.73
CA ARG A 5 23.29 9.88 19.85
C ARG A 5 22.48 11.07 20.37
N GLY A 6 21.64 11.65 19.53
CA GLY A 6 20.48 12.43 19.95
C GLY A 6 19.30 11.48 20.16
N GLY A 7 18.63 11.58 21.30
CA GLY A 7 17.49 10.74 21.66
C GLY A 7 16.18 11.22 21.06
N GLY A 8 15.34 10.26 20.67
CA GLY A 8 13.94 10.45 20.27
C GLY A 8 13.50 9.35 19.30
N GLU A 9 12.58 8.50 19.76
CA GLU A 9 11.87 7.43 19.03
C GLU A 9 12.60 6.08 18.84
N THR A 10 12.22 5.10 19.67
CA THR A 10 12.49 3.68 19.47
C THR A 10 11.65 3.11 18.33
N GLY A 11 11.93 3.54 17.11
CA GLY A 11 11.61 2.79 15.89
C GLY A 11 12.91 2.22 15.36
N GLU A 12 12.95 0.92 15.05
CA GLU A 12 14.11 0.34 14.37
C GLU A 12 14.45 1.20 13.15
N ALA A 13 15.68 1.71 13.09
CA ALA A 13 16.13 2.52 11.99
C ALA A 13 16.08 1.68 10.71
N VAL A 14 15.36 2.17 9.70
CA VAL A 14 15.29 1.51 8.39
C VAL A 14 16.70 1.40 7.83
N ASP A 15 17.10 0.20 7.42
CA ASP A 15 18.38 -0.05 6.76
C ASP A 15 18.38 0.58 5.36
N GLU A 16 18.84 1.82 5.27
CA GLU A 16 18.90 2.57 4.01
C GLU A 16 19.86 1.94 2.99
N GLY A 17 20.83 1.14 3.43
CA GLY A 17 21.74 0.43 2.55
C GLY A 17 21.03 -0.70 1.80
N LEU A 18 20.26 -1.51 2.52
CA LEU A 18 19.48 -2.60 1.95
C LEU A 18 18.30 -2.09 1.12
N TYR A 19 17.53 -1.14 1.65
CA TYR A 19 16.28 -0.67 1.04
C TYR A 19 16.42 0.58 0.16
N SER A 20 17.64 1.00 -0.19
CA SER A 20 17.90 2.26 -0.91
C SER A 20 16.97 2.49 -2.12
N ARG A 21 16.85 1.51 -3.03
CA ARG A 21 16.00 1.66 -4.23
C ARG A 21 14.50 1.63 -3.90
N GLN A 22 14.12 0.86 -2.90
CA GLN A 22 12.73 0.73 -2.46
C GLN A 22 12.25 2.01 -1.79
N LEU A 23 13.12 2.71 -1.06
CA LEU A 23 12.81 3.96 -0.38
C LEU A 23 12.47 5.11 -1.34
N TYR A 24 13.01 5.12 -2.56
CA TYR A 24 12.62 6.11 -3.58
C TYR A 24 11.22 5.89 -4.12
N VAL A 25 10.66 4.69 -3.99
CA VAL A 25 9.31 4.35 -4.45
C VAL A 25 8.30 4.50 -3.32
N MET A 26 8.61 3.95 -2.15
CA MET A 26 7.66 3.84 -1.03
C MET A 26 7.78 4.98 -0.02
N GLY A 27 8.97 5.60 0.09
CA GLY A 27 9.30 6.53 1.15
C GLY A 27 9.52 5.87 2.53
N HIS A 28 10.14 6.63 3.43
CA HIS A 28 10.49 6.12 4.78
C HIS A 28 9.26 5.80 5.63
N THR A 29 8.18 6.58 5.51
CA THR A 29 6.96 6.38 6.31
C THR A 29 6.31 5.04 5.98
N ALA A 30 6.14 4.71 4.70
CA ALA A 30 5.59 3.43 4.29
C ALA A 30 6.53 2.27 4.67
N GLN A 31 7.84 2.44 4.55
CA GLN A 31 8.81 1.41 4.95
C GLN A 31 8.76 1.09 6.44
N ARG A 32 8.60 2.11 7.30
CA ARG A 32 8.38 1.89 8.74
C ARG A 32 7.07 1.15 9.02
N SER A 33 6.01 1.47 8.28
CA SER A 33 4.74 0.74 8.38
C SER A 33 4.89 -0.72 7.97
N LEU A 34 5.65 -1.02 6.91
CA LEU A 34 5.97 -2.39 6.49
C LEU A 34 6.73 -3.13 7.60
N ALA A 35 7.80 -2.54 8.13
CA ALA A 35 8.62 -3.12 9.19
C ALA A 35 7.83 -3.41 10.49
N ALA A 36 6.70 -2.73 10.71
CA ALA A 36 5.79 -3.00 11.82
C ALA A 36 4.70 -4.05 11.51
N SER A 37 4.50 -4.40 10.24
CA SER A 37 3.40 -5.25 9.77
C SER A 37 3.74 -6.74 9.85
N ALA A 38 2.81 -7.55 10.34
CA ALA A 38 2.91 -9.01 10.30
C ALA A 38 1.97 -9.59 9.23
N VAL A 39 2.48 -10.51 8.41
CA VAL A 39 1.75 -11.13 7.30
C VAL A 39 1.58 -12.62 7.57
N LEU A 40 0.36 -13.12 7.38
CA LEU A 40 0.05 -14.54 7.31
C LEU A 40 -0.23 -14.91 5.86
N LEU A 41 0.50 -15.88 5.31
CA LEU A 41 0.32 -16.42 3.97
C LEU A 41 -0.23 -17.85 4.04
N ILE A 42 -1.41 -18.07 3.47
CA ILE A 42 -2.13 -19.34 3.48
C ILE A 42 -2.11 -19.91 2.07
N GLY A 43 -1.44 -21.05 1.90
CA GLY A 43 -1.19 -21.68 0.60
C GLY A 43 0.16 -21.25 0.02
N LEU A 44 0.98 -22.24 -0.29
CA LEU A 44 2.33 -22.08 -0.82
C LEU A 44 2.51 -22.85 -2.12
N SER A 45 1.58 -22.64 -3.06
CA SER A 45 1.76 -22.97 -4.48
C SER A 45 2.88 -22.09 -5.11
N GLY A 46 3.12 -22.21 -6.41
CA GLY A 46 4.03 -21.28 -7.11
C GLY A 46 3.64 -19.81 -6.95
N LEU A 47 2.33 -19.50 -6.94
CA LEU A 47 1.84 -18.15 -6.68
C LEU A 47 2.15 -17.72 -5.24
N GLY A 48 1.96 -18.61 -4.27
CA GLY A 48 2.29 -18.35 -2.87
C GLY A 48 3.78 -18.11 -2.67
N ALA A 49 4.63 -18.88 -3.35
CA ALA A 49 6.09 -18.70 -3.32
C ALA A 49 6.51 -17.31 -3.82
N GLU A 50 5.93 -16.83 -4.92
CA GLU A 50 6.21 -15.50 -5.46
C GLU A 50 5.71 -14.37 -4.54
N ILE A 51 4.52 -14.52 -3.96
CA ILE A 51 4.00 -13.56 -2.98
C ILE A 51 4.91 -13.53 -1.76
N GLY A 52 5.24 -14.70 -1.18
CA GLY A 52 6.10 -14.83 -0.01
C GLY A 52 7.49 -14.22 -0.24
N LYS A 53 8.07 -14.45 -1.42
CA LYS A 53 9.34 -13.84 -1.85
C LYS A 53 9.28 -12.32 -1.80
N ASN A 54 8.28 -11.74 -2.46
CA ASN A 54 8.17 -10.27 -2.58
C ASN A 54 7.84 -9.63 -1.22
N VAL A 55 7.00 -10.27 -0.40
CA VAL A 55 6.69 -9.80 0.97
C VAL A 55 7.92 -9.85 1.88
N ALA A 56 8.71 -10.93 1.82
CA ALA A 56 9.94 -11.04 2.59
C ALA A 56 10.99 -10.00 2.15
N LEU A 57 11.17 -9.82 0.85
CA LEU A 57 12.10 -8.81 0.31
C LEU A 57 11.65 -7.37 0.62
N ALA A 58 10.35 -7.11 0.69
CA ALA A 58 9.82 -5.80 1.05
C ALA A 58 10.14 -5.37 2.49
N GLY A 59 10.46 -6.32 3.38
CA GLY A 59 10.90 -6.01 4.75
C GLY A 59 9.74 -5.83 5.73
N VAL A 60 8.82 -6.79 5.79
CA VAL A 60 7.79 -6.85 6.83
C VAL A 60 8.36 -7.31 8.18
N ARG A 61 7.67 -7.08 9.29
CA ARG A 61 8.08 -7.59 10.62
C ARG A 61 8.23 -9.11 10.63
N SER A 62 7.21 -9.79 10.09
CA SER A 62 7.16 -11.24 10.05
C SER A 62 6.30 -11.74 8.91
N LEU A 63 6.69 -12.89 8.36
CA LEU A 63 5.93 -13.65 7.38
C LEU A 63 5.72 -15.08 7.89
N ASP A 64 4.49 -15.38 8.26
CA ASP A 64 4.09 -16.72 8.68
C ASP A 64 3.40 -17.44 7.54
N VAL A 65 3.67 -18.73 7.38
CA VAL A 65 3.18 -19.53 6.27
C VAL A 65 2.40 -20.74 6.78
N ILE A 66 1.21 -20.95 6.22
CA ILE A 66 0.37 -22.15 6.38
C ILE A 66 0.31 -22.88 5.04
N ASP A 67 0.97 -24.04 4.94
CA ASP A 67 0.72 -25.03 3.89
C ASP A 67 1.18 -26.43 4.34
N GLU A 68 0.24 -27.22 4.84
CA GLU A 68 0.48 -28.60 5.26
C GLU A 68 0.48 -29.59 4.08
N THR A 69 0.18 -29.13 2.86
CA THR A 69 0.13 -29.99 1.68
C THR A 69 1.52 -30.56 1.40
N PRO A 70 1.64 -31.88 1.16
CA PRO A 70 2.90 -32.45 0.68
C PRO A 70 3.28 -31.88 -0.68
N ALA A 71 4.56 -31.57 -0.86
CA ALA A 71 5.10 -31.17 -2.15
C ALA A 71 5.03 -32.33 -3.14
N THR A 72 4.67 -32.01 -4.37
CA THR A 72 4.60 -32.94 -5.51
C THR A 72 5.54 -32.49 -6.62
N LEU A 73 5.89 -33.40 -7.54
CA LEU A 73 6.70 -33.04 -8.71
C LEU A 73 6.06 -31.92 -9.55
N ALA A 74 4.73 -31.83 -9.60
CA ALA A 74 4.03 -30.78 -10.32
C ALA A 74 4.29 -29.39 -9.72
N ASP A 75 4.51 -29.29 -8.41
CA ASP A 75 4.73 -28.01 -7.73
C ASP A 75 6.06 -27.36 -8.13
N LEU A 76 7.07 -28.18 -8.47
CA LEU A 76 8.39 -27.71 -8.90
C LEU A 76 8.34 -26.92 -10.21
N SER A 77 7.24 -27.00 -10.97
CA SER A 77 7.05 -26.23 -12.20
C SER A 77 7.06 -24.71 -11.97
N THR A 78 6.57 -24.26 -10.81
CA THR A 78 6.39 -22.83 -10.51
C THR A 78 6.83 -22.45 -9.10
N ASN A 79 6.90 -23.40 -8.16
CA ASN A 79 7.39 -23.14 -6.81
C ASN A 79 8.91 -23.34 -6.73
N TRP A 80 9.65 -22.27 -6.98
CA TRP A 80 11.12 -22.26 -6.95
C TRP A 80 11.74 -22.47 -5.56
N LEU A 81 10.93 -22.41 -4.49
CA LEU A 81 11.36 -22.69 -3.12
C LEU A 81 11.46 -24.20 -2.84
N LEU A 82 10.93 -25.04 -3.72
CA LEU A 82 10.97 -26.50 -3.59
C LEU A 82 12.04 -27.10 -4.50
N ARG A 83 12.60 -28.22 -4.06
CA ARG A 83 13.57 -29.05 -4.79
C ARG A 83 13.03 -30.47 -4.93
N GLU A 84 13.64 -31.27 -5.81
CA GLU A 84 13.25 -32.69 -5.98
C GLU A 84 13.36 -33.48 -4.67
N GLU A 85 14.34 -33.15 -3.83
CA GLU A 85 14.52 -33.73 -2.49
C GLU A 85 13.39 -33.37 -1.50
N ASP A 86 12.63 -32.31 -1.77
CA ASP A 86 11.53 -31.86 -0.91
C ASP A 86 10.21 -32.57 -1.24
N VAL A 87 10.16 -33.40 -2.28
CA VAL A 87 8.93 -34.12 -2.68
C VAL A 87 8.46 -35.01 -1.52
N SER A 88 7.17 -34.94 -1.22
CA SER A 88 6.49 -35.56 -0.05
C SER A 88 6.69 -34.82 1.28
N ALA A 89 7.60 -33.86 1.39
CA ALA A 89 7.68 -32.99 2.57
C ALA A 89 6.57 -31.94 2.53
N ARG A 90 6.18 -31.39 3.70
CA ARG A 90 5.21 -30.30 3.78
C ARG A 90 5.79 -29.06 3.09
N ARG A 91 5.04 -28.44 2.17
CA ARG A 91 5.53 -27.32 1.35
C ARG A 91 6.04 -26.16 2.20
N ALA A 92 5.31 -25.77 3.26
CA ALA A 92 5.73 -24.69 4.14
C ALA A 92 7.07 -25.01 4.85
N ALA A 93 7.19 -26.19 5.46
CA ALA A 93 8.42 -26.65 6.10
C ALA A 93 9.65 -26.64 5.16
N ALA A 94 9.48 -27.08 3.90
CA ALA A 94 10.56 -27.08 2.90
C ALA A 94 10.94 -25.66 2.43
N ALA A 95 9.97 -24.76 2.34
CA ALA A 95 10.17 -23.44 1.76
C ALA A 95 10.61 -22.35 2.75
N VAL A 96 10.20 -22.44 4.02
CA VAL A 96 10.50 -21.43 5.06
C VAL A 96 12.00 -21.14 5.20
N PRO A 97 12.92 -22.13 5.21
CA PRO A 97 14.36 -21.85 5.29
C PRO A 97 14.86 -20.99 4.12
N ARG A 98 14.33 -21.22 2.91
CA ARG A 98 14.71 -20.48 1.70
C ARG A 98 14.10 -19.08 1.66
N LEU A 99 12.86 -18.91 2.14
CA LEU A 99 12.25 -17.59 2.33
C LEU A 99 12.99 -16.77 3.38
N SER A 100 13.35 -17.39 4.51
CA SER A 100 14.08 -16.71 5.59
C SER A 100 15.47 -16.22 5.16
N ALA A 101 16.09 -16.89 4.18
CA ALA A 101 17.39 -16.48 3.65
C ALA A 101 17.34 -15.22 2.77
N LEU A 102 16.14 -14.80 2.30
CA LEU A 102 15.99 -13.65 1.42
C LEU A 102 16.24 -12.31 2.13
N ASN A 103 15.86 -12.21 3.40
CA ASN A 103 15.97 -10.97 4.15
C ASN A 103 16.18 -11.26 5.64
N PRO A 104 17.37 -10.96 6.21
CA PRO A 104 17.67 -11.24 7.61
C PRO A 104 16.85 -10.40 8.61
N HIS A 105 16.21 -9.32 8.14
CA HIS A 105 15.37 -8.46 8.96
C HIS A 105 13.93 -8.98 9.09
N VAL A 106 13.53 -10.00 8.33
CA VAL A 106 12.17 -10.55 8.35
C VAL A 106 12.15 -11.89 9.06
N ARG A 107 11.34 -12.01 10.12
CA ARG A 107 11.09 -13.31 10.76
C ARG A 107 10.16 -14.14 9.88
N VAL A 108 10.67 -15.20 9.26
CA VAL A 108 9.85 -16.15 8.51
C VAL A 108 9.58 -17.39 9.36
N GLY A 109 8.30 -17.79 9.47
CA GLY A 109 7.87 -18.92 10.29
C GLY A 109 6.86 -19.82 9.60
N GLU A 110 6.77 -21.05 10.10
CA GLU A 110 5.68 -21.97 9.77
C GLU A 110 4.66 -21.99 10.91
N VAL A 111 3.38 -22.02 10.54
CA VAL A 111 2.25 -22.22 11.44
C VAL A 111 1.34 -23.30 10.83
N THR A 112 0.71 -24.12 11.67
CA THR A 112 -0.09 -25.27 11.21
C THR A 112 -1.49 -24.84 10.80
N ARG A 113 -2.22 -24.20 11.71
CA ARG A 113 -3.59 -23.76 11.49
C ARG A 113 -3.99 -22.69 12.51
N PHE A 114 -5.09 -22.00 12.20
CA PHE A 114 -5.84 -21.20 13.15
C PHE A 114 -7.29 -21.68 13.19
N MET A 115 -7.93 -21.49 14.34
CA MET A 115 -9.29 -21.93 14.62
C MET A 115 -10.24 -20.75 14.84
N SER A 116 -9.71 -19.56 15.14
CA SER A 116 -10.49 -18.40 15.56
C SER A 116 -9.97 -17.07 15.02
N ALA A 117 -10.81 -16.03 15.10
CA ALA A 117 -10.42 -14.66 14.76
C ALA A 117 -9.39 -14.09 15.76
N ASP A 118 -9.40 -14.54 17.02
CA ASP A 118 -8.46 -14.06 18.04
C ASP A 118 -7.00 -14.40 17.69
N GLU A 119 -6.77 -15.57 17.11
CA GLU A 119 -5.43 -15.98 16.63
C GLU A 119 -4.96 -15.14 15.44
N LEU A 120 -5.87 -14.54 14.67
CA LEU A 120 -5.54 -13.69 13.53
C LEU A 120 -5.16 -12.26 13.95
N LYS A 121 -5.56 -11.79 15.14
CA LYS A 121 -5.30 -10.41 15.61
C LYS A 121 -3.82 -10.03 15.67
N GLN A 122 -2.91 -11.01 15.71
CA GLN A 122 -1.47 -10.76 15.66
C GLN A 122 -0.96 -10.32 14.27
N TYR A 123 -1.75 -10.58 13.22
CA TYR A 123 -1.43 -10.27 11.83
C TYR A 123 -2.10 -8.97 11.38
N THR A 124 -1.35 -8.19 10.61
CA THR A 124 -1.86 -7.00 9.93
C THR A 124 -2.56 -7.38 8.64
N VAL A 125 -2.00 -8.34 7.90
CA VAL A 125 -2.50 -8.80 6.60
C VAL A 125 -2.56 -10.32 6.57
N VAL A 126 -3.66 -10.86 6.06
CA VAL A 126 -3.85 -12.27 5.73
C VAL A 126 -3.94 -12.41 4.22
N VAL A 127 -3.09 -13.25 3.65
CA VAL A 127 -3.06 -13.56 2.22
C VAL A 127 -3.51 -15.00 2.01
N VAL A 128 -4.51 -15.22 1.16
CA VAL A 128 -5.09 -16.52 0.88
C VAL A 128 -4.84 -16.88 -0.58
N VAL A 129 -4.11 -17.97 -0.82
CA VAL A 129 -3.64 -18.38 -2.15
C VAL A 129 -4.19 -19.75 -2.50
N ASP A 130 -4.82 -19.85 -3.67
CA ASP A 130 -5.28 -21.11 -4.29
C ASP A 130 -6.16 -22.00 -3.37
N GLN A 131 -6.87 -21.38 -2.41
CA GLN A 131 -7.77 -22.10 -1.51
C GLN A 131 -9.17 -22.32 -2.11
N PRO A 132 -9.90 -23.37 -1.68
CA PRO A 132 -11.30 -23.55 -2.03
C PRO A 132 -12.16 -22.36 -1.58
N LEU A 133 -13.19 -22.01 -2.37
CA LEU A 133 -14.06 -20.86 -2.09
C LEU A 133 -14.66 -20.89 -0.67
N ARG A 134 -15.05 -22.08 -0.20
CA ARG A 134 -15.58 -22.26 1.16
C ARG A 134 -14.59 -21.81 2.24
N GLU A 135 -13.32 -22.18 2.10
CA GLU A 135 -12.29 -21.74 3.03
C GLU A 135 -11.98 -20.26 2.86
N MET A 136 -11.93 -19.73 1.63
CA MET A 136 -11.74 -18.30 1.41
C MET A 136 -12.82 -17.46 2.10
N LEU A 137 -14.10 -17.86 2.02
CA LEU A 137 -15.21 -17.19 2.71
C LEU A 137 -15.05 -17.26 4.24
N ARG A 138 -14.72 -18.44 4.78
CA ARG A 138 -14.48 -18.62 6.22
C ARG A 138 -13.34 -17.72 6.71
N ILE A 139 -12.22 -17.72 6.00
CA ILE A 139 -11.03 -16.93 6.36
C ILE A 139 -11.32 -15.44 6.22
N ALA A 140 -12.07 -15.02 5.20
CA ALA A 140 -12.44 -13.63 4.99
C ALA A 140 -13.28 -13.07 6.14
N GLU A 141 -14.26 -13.84 6.62
CA GLU A 141 -15.08 -13.48 7.77
C GLU A 141 -14.22 -13.36 9.05
N LEU A 142 -13.35 -14.34 9.32
CA LEU A 142 -12.46 -14.32 10.47
C LEU A 142 -11.47 -13.15 10.41
N ALA A 143 -10.91 -12.84 9.24
CA ALA A 143 -10.00 -11.71 9.05
C ALA A 143 -10.69 -10.37 9.31
N ARG A 144 -11.93 -10.20 8.83
CA ARG A 144 -12.77 -9.03 9.12
C ARG A 144 -13.04 -8.88 10.62
N LEU A 145 -13.44 -9.96 11.29
CA LEU A 145 -13.69 -9.97 12.74
C LEU A 145 -12.42 -9.65 13.55
N ALA A 146 -11.25 -10.07 13.07
CA ALA A 146 -9.97 -9.77 13.68
C ALA A 146 -9.45 -8.33 13.38
N GLY A 147 -10.08 -7.61 12.43
CA GLY A 147 -9.61 -6.31 11.95
C GLY A 147 -8.40 -6.39 11.01
N CYS A 148 -8.06 -7.59 10.52
CA CYS A 148 -6.98 -7.81 9.58
C CYS A 148 -7.37 -7.36 8.17
N ARG A 149 -6.38 -7.00 7.37
CA ARG A 149 -6.57 -6.80 5.93
C ARG A 149 -6.47 -8.16 5.23
N LEU A 150 -7.23 -8.36 4.18
CA LEU A 150 -7.28 -9.61 3.42
C LEU A 150 -6.89 -9.37 1.96
N VAL A 151 -6.09 -10.28 1.42
CA VAL A 151 -5.84 -10.41 -0.01
C VAL A 151 -6.07 -11.88 -0.39
N CYS A 152 -6.91 -12.12 -1.37
CA CYS A 152 -7.14 -13.44 -1.92
C CYS A 152 -6.62 -13.47 -3.36
N ALA A 153 -5.80 -14.46 -3.71
CA ALA A 153 -5.27 -14.61 -5.05
C ALA A 153 -5.40 -16.07 -5.51
N ARG A 154 -5.73 -16.27 -6.78
CA ARG A 154 -5.77 -17.60 -7.39
C ARG A 154 -5.17 -17.59 -8.78
N SER A 155 -4.47 -18.68 -9.12
CA SER A 155 -3.97 -18.95 -10.46
C SER A 155 -4.52 -20.28 -10.97
N ILE A 156 -5.09 -20.28 -12.17
CA ILE A 156 -5.70 -21.44 -12.81
C ILE A 156 -5.25 -21.48 -14.27
N GLY A 157 -4.13 -22.14 -14.54
CA GLY A 157 -3.53 -22.18 -15.88
C GLY A 157 -3.14 -20.78 -16.36
N VAL A 158 -3.79 -20.29 -17.41
CA VAL A 158 -3.57 -18.94 -17.96
C VAL A 158 -4.48 -17.87 -17.35
N PHE A 159 -5.39 -18.26 -16.46
CA PHE A 159 -6.30 -17.36 -15.77
C PHE A 159 -5.83 -17.09 -14.35
N GLY A 160 -6.21 -15.94 -13.82
CA GLY A 160 -5.98 -15.60 -12.42
C GLY A 160 -6.98 -14.58 -11.94
N CYS A 161 -7.14 -14.49 -10.63
CA CYS A 161 -7.95 -13.47 -9.99
C CYS A 161 -7.28 -12.98 -8.71
N ILE A 162 -7.49 -11.71 -8.39
CA ILE A 162 -7.10 -11.10 -7.12
C ILE A 162 -8.32 -10.38 -6.55
N TYR A 163 -8.52 -10.54 -5.25
CA TYR A 163 -9.54 -9.86 -4.47
C TYR A 163 -8.89 -9.24 -3.23
N CYS A 164 -9.26 -8.01 -2.91
CA CYS A 164 -8.76 -7.29 -1.74
C CYS A 164 -9.92 -6.85 -0.86
N ASP A 165 -9.75 -7.02 0.45
CA ASP A 165 -10.64 -6.50 1.45
C ASP A 165 -9.84 -5.84 2.56
N HIS A 166 -9.91 -4.52 2.64
CA HIS A 166 -9.21 -3.74 3.66
C HIS A 166 -10.18 -3.09 4.65
N GLY A 167 -11.36 -3.68 4.85
CA GLY A 167 -12.36 -3.20 5.81
C GLY A 167 -13.17 -2.00 5.31
N ASP A 168 -13.98 -1.44 6.21
CA ASP A 168 -14.98 -0.42 5.84
C ASP A 168 -14.42 1.00 5.71
N ALA A 169 -13.25 1.24 6.31
CA ALA A 169 -12.56 2.53 6.29
C ALA A 169 -11.05 2.32 6.27
N PHE A 170 -10.48 2.23 5.07
CA PHE A 170 -9.04 2.13 4.85
C PHE A 170 -8.47 3.50 4.46
N PRO A 171 -7.58 4.10 5.28
CA PRO A 171 -6.95 5.36 4.93
C PRO A 171 -5.87 5.14 3.87
N VAL A 172 -5.97 5.90 2.77
CA VAL A 172 -4.98 5.97 1.70
C VAL A 172 -4.32 7.34 1.79
N MET A 173 -3.06 7.38 2.23
CA MET A 173 -2.34 8.64 2.45
C MET A 173 -1.81 9.26 1.16
N ASP A 174 -1.53 8.42 0.17
CA ASP A 174 -1.09 8.80 -1.16
C ASP A 174 -1.81 7.90 -2.17
N VAL A 175 -2.52 8.52 -3.11
CA VAL A 175 -3.44 7.83 -4.03
C VAL A 175 -2.79 7.45 -5.35
N ASP A 176 -1.69 8.10 -5.73
CA ASP A 176 -1.04 7.94 -7.03
C ASP A 176 0.45 7.62 -6.92
N GLY A 177 1.12 7.96 -5.80
CA GLY A 177 2.56 7.77 -5.63
C GLY A 177 3.41 8.75 -6.45
N GLU A 178 2.78 9.75 -7.08
CA GLU A 178 3.47 10.77 -7.86
C GLU A 178 3.94 11.91 -6.94
N PRO A 179 5.14 12.49 -7.19
CA PRO A 179 5.62 13.60 -6.39
C PRO A 179 4.60 14.76 -6.43
N PRO A 180 4.38 15.46 -5.29
CA PRO A 180 3.51 16.62 -5.27
C PRO A 180 3.89 17.64 -6.35
N ARG A 181 2.90 18.13 -7.09
CA ARG A 181 3.13 19.15 -8.12
C ARG A 181 3.52 20.48 -7.49
N GLU A 182 4.52 21.13 -8.06
CA GLU A 182 5.02 22.43 -7.60
C GLU A 182 5.18 23.40 -8.78
N ALA A 183 4.86 24.67 -8.56
CA ALA A 183 5.04 25.72 -9.56
C ALA A 183 5.30 27.10 -8.93
N LEU A 184 6.10 27.89 -9.63
CA LEU A 184 6.39 29.27 -9.24
C LEU A 184 5.23 30.20 -9.60
N LEU A 185 4.93 31.13 -8.69
CA LEU A 185 3.86 32.11 -8.88
C LEU A 185 4.37 33.34 -9.63
N GLU A 186 3.56 33.81 -10.57
CA GLU A 186 3.68 35.12 -11.20
C GLU A 186 2.87 36.16 -10.42
N TYR A 187 1.63 35.80 -10.05
CA TYR A 187 0.69 36.72 -9.40
C TYR A 187 -0.37 35.99 -8.57
N VAL A 188 -0.85 36.63 -7.50
CA VAL A 188 -2.03 36.22 -6.73
C VAL A 188 -2.92 37.44 -6.50
N SER A 189 -4.21 37.34 -6.83
CA SER A 189 -5.17 38.42 -6.63
C SER A 189 -5.70 38.46 -5.19
N SER A 190 -6.09 39.65 -4.73
CA SER A 190 -6.72 39.89 -3.43
C SER A 190 -8.18 40.33 -3.65
N CYS A 191 -9.07 39.37 -3.90
CA CYS A 191 -10.49 39.64 -4.20
C CYS A 191 -11.39 38.47 -3.76
N VAL A 192 -12.71 38.61 -3.98
CA VAL A 192 -13.72 37.60 -3.58
C VAL A 192 -13.54 36.28 -4.35
N GLU A 193 -13.17 36.38 -5.62
CA GLU A 193 -12.77 35.24 -6.46
C GLU A 193 -11.29 35.35 -6.75
N GLY A 194 -10.48 35.06 -5.73
CA GLY A 194 -9.03 35.04 -5.82
C GLY A 194 -8.55 34.12 -6.94
N GLU A 195 -7.58 34.63 -7.69
CA GLU A 195 -6.95 33.95 -8.82
C GLU A 195 -5.44 33.95 -8.60
N ALA A 196 -4.80 32.83 -8.89
CA ALA A 196 -3.36 32.71 -8.94
C ALA A 196 -2.90 32.33 -10.34
N THR A 197 -1.82 32.96 -10.77
CA THR A 197 -1.17 32.68 -12.05
C THR A 197 0.24 32.19 -11.80
N THR A 198 0.62 31.07 -12.42
CA THR A 198 2.00 30.59 -12.43
C THR A 198 2.80 31.22 -13.55
N ILE A 199 4.12 31.24 -13.43
CA ILE A 199 5.01 31.73 -14.50
C ILE A 199 4.76 31.02 -15.84
N GLN A 200 4.99 31.72 -16.95
CA GLN A 200 4.68 31.22 -18.30
C GLN A 200 5.55 30.01 -18.69
N GLU A 201 6.77 29.92 -18.19
CA GLU A 201 7.71 28.85 -18.50
C GLU A 201 7.40 27.54 -17.77
N GLN A 202 6.61 27.59 -16.68
CA GLN A 202 6.31 26.45 -15.82
C GLN A 202 4.80 26.36 -15.53
N PRO A 203 4.05 25.48 -16.21
CA PRO A 203 2.65 25.22 -15.87
C PRO A 203 2.51 24.51 -14.52
N HIS A 204 1.37 24.66 -13.85
CA HIS A 204 1.13 24.03 -12.54
C HIS A 204 0.91 22.52 -12.60
N GLY A 205 0.40 22.00 -13.72
CA GLY A 205 0.07 20.58 -13.88
C GLY A 205 -1.12 20.07 -13.06
N LEU A 206 -1.62 20.83 -12.09
CA LEU A 206 -2.78 20.51 -11.23
C LEU A 206 -4.10 20.24 -11.98
N GLU A 207 -5.02 19.56 -11.30
CA GLU A 207 -6.40 19.27 -11.70
C GLU A 207 -7.42 19.96 -10.78
N THR A 208 -8.64 20.16 -11.26
CA THR A 208 -9.71 20.77 -10.43
C THR A 208 -10.07 19.84 -9.27
N GLY A 209 -10.08 20.40 -8.05
CA GLY A 209 -10.26 19.65 -6.81
C GLY A 209 -8.94 19.30 -6.10
N ASP A 210 -7.78 19.56 -6.73
CA ASP A 210 -6.50 19.49 -6.04
C ASP A 210 -6.44 20.51 -4.90
N VAL A 211 -5.73 20.15 -3.84
CA VAL A 211 -5.49 21.05 -2.70
C VAL A 211 -4.05 21.52 -2.75
N VAL A 212 -3.82 22.81 -2.56
CA VAL A 212 -2.47 23.41 -2.57
C VAL A 212 -2.22 24.23 -1.31
N ARG A 213 -0.94 24.38 -0.98
CA ARG A 213 -0.45 25.36 -0.01
C ARG A 213 0.55 26.29 -0.69
N PHE A 214 0.71 27.48 -0.16
CA PHE A 214 1.60 28.49 -0.70
C PHE A 214 2.78 28.72 0.24
N GLU A 215 3.97 28.87 -0.34
CA GLU A 215 5.20 29.14 0.40
C GLU A 215 5.89 30.38 -0.17
N GLU A 216 6.54 31.15 0.70
CA GLU A 216 7.43 32.26 0.32
C GLU A 216 6.75 33.36 -0.54
N VAL A 217 5.43 33.57 -0.37
CA VAL A 217 4.69 34.64 -1.04
C VAL A 217 4.87 35.95 -0.29
N THR A 218 5.43 36.97 -0.96
CA THR A 218 5.67 38.28 -0.35
C THR A 218 4.38 39.09 -0.32
N GLY A 219 4.09 39.71 0.83
CA GLY A 219 2.94 40.61 1.01
C GLY A 219 1.62 39.92 1.40
N MET A 220 1.55 38.58 1.31
CA MET A 220 0.38 37.78 1.68
C MET A 220 0.66 36.79 2.83
N PRO A 221 0.92 37.27 4.07
CA PRO A 221 1.26 36.37 5.18
C PRO A 221 0.14 35.39 5.54
N GLY A 222 -1.13 35.74 5.30
CA GLY A 222 -2.27 34.86 5.54
C GLY A 222 -2.32 33.69 4.56
N LEU A 223 -1.81 33.88 3.34
CA LEU A 223 -1.74 32.84 2.31
C LEU A 223 -0.68 31.77 2.66
N CYS A 224 0.42 32.18 3.29
CA CYS A 224 1.52 31.31 3.72
C CYS A 224 1.41 30.85 5.18
N ALA A 225 0.27 31.09 5.83
CA ALA A 225 0.10 30.69 7.22
C ALA A 225 0.12 29.16 7.36
N SER A 226 0.76 28.66 8.43
CA SER A 226 0.91 27.23 8.67
C SER A 226 -0.46 26.56 8.79
N GLY A 227 -0.66 25.46 8.04
CA GLY A 227 -1.91 24.69 8.02
C GLY A 227 -3.00 25.27 7.12
N VAL A 228 -2.77 26.39 6.43
CA VAL A 228 -3.71 26.92 5.44
C VAL A 228 -3.50 26.25 4.09
N THR A 229 -4.59 25.76 3.52
CA THR A 229 -4.63 25.11 2.20
C THR A 229 -5.84 25.57 1.41
N PHE A 230 -5.76 25.51 0.08
CA PHE A 230 -6.79 25.97 -0.84
C PHE A 230 -7.14 24.86 -1.81
N GLU A 231 -8.43 24.58 -1.96
CA GLU A 231 -8.92 23.76 -3.08
C GLU A 231 -8.90 24.61 -4.35
N VAL A 232 -8.27 24.10 -5.41
CA VAL A 232 -8.09 24.84 -6.66
C VAL A 232 -9.11 24.43 -7.70
N THR A 233 -9.61 25.41 -8.43
CA THR A 233 -10.30 25.19 -9.71
C THR A 233 -9.42 25.64 -10.85
N VAL A 234 -9.08 24.72 -11.75
CA VAL A 234 -8.18 25.00 -12.88
C VAL A 234 -8.95 25.77 -13.96
N THR A 235 -8.45 26.96 -14.32
CA THR A 235 -9.03 27.78 -15.41
C THR A 235 -8.23 27.71 -16.70
N GLY A 236 -6.95 27.31 -16.63
CA GLY A 236 -6.07 27.14 -17.78
C GLY A 236 -4.78 26.42 -17.40
N ARG A 237 -3.75 26.46 -18.24
CA ARG A 237 -2.44 25.82 -17.95
C ARG A 237 -1.64 26.52 -16.84
N HIS A 238 -1.93 27.80 -16.62
CA HIS A 238 -1.22 28.66 -15.67
C HIS A 238 -2.18 29.33 -14.67
N GLY A 239 -3.50 29.20 -14.86
CA GLY A 239 -4.50 29.94 -14.10
C GLY A 239 -5.27 29.04 -13.15
N LEU A 240 -5.40 29.49 -11.90
CA LEU A 240 -6.06 28.79 -10.81
C LEU A 240 -7.01 29.74 -10.08
N LYS A 241 -8.19 29.26 -9.70
CA LYS A 241 -9.09 29.96 -8.76
C LYS A 241 -8.93 29.39 -7.35
N LEU A 242 -8.88 30.26 -6.34
CA LEU A 242 -8.59 29.95 -4.93
C LEU A 242 -9.74 30.28 -3.96
N GLY A 243 -10.78 30.99 -4.40
CA GLY A 243 -11.83 31.50 -3.51
C GLY A 243 -11.49 32.85 -2.88
N ASP A 244 -12.06 33.19 -1.71
CA ASP A 244 -11.90 34.54 -1.12
C ASP A 244 -10.49 34.76 -0.54
N THR A 245 -9.72 35.67 -1.16
CA THR A 245 -8.34 35.99 -0.77
C THR A 245 -8.18 37.36 -0.12
N ARG A 246 -9.27 38.12 0.08
CA ARG A 246 -9.21 39.53 0.59
C ARG A 246 -8.55 39.66 1.97
N ALA A 247 -8.70 38.66 2.82
CA ALA A 247 -8.15 38.66 4.18
C ALA A 247 -6.70 38.16 4.25
N LEU A 248 -6.08 37.79 3.12
CA LEU A 248 -4.78 37.11 3.09
C LEU A 248 -3.58 38.04 2.88
N GLY A 249 -3.83 39.31 2.57
CA GLY A 249 -2.84 40.35 2.28
C GLY A 249 -2.87 40.81 0.82
N GLU A 250 -1.86 41.57 0.41
CA GLU A 250 -1.69 42.05 -0.96
C GLU A 250 -0.41 41.48 -1.55
N TYR A 251 -0.49 40.88 -2.73
CA TYR A 251 0.66 40.27 -3.38
C TYR A 251 1.72 41.31 -3.77
N ALA A 252 2.94 41.11 -3.28
CA ALA A 252 4.10 41.96 -3.57
C ALA A 252 5.16 41.24 -4.41
N GLY A 253 5.09 39.90 -4.54
CA GLY A 253 5.99 39.14 -5.42
C GLY A 253 6.39 37.76 -4.90
N GLY A 254 6.79 36.91 -5.84
CA GLY A 254 7.40 35.61 -5.59
C GLY A 254 6.47 34.56 -4.98
N GLY A 255 7.09 33.48 -4.52
CA GLY A 255 6.44 32.35 -3.90
C GLY A 255 6.17 31.19 -4.86
N ARG A 256 5.82 30.05 -4.26
CA ARG A 256 5.49 28.82 -4.96
C ARG A 256 4.22 28.23 -4.40
N LEU A 257 3.50 27.52 -5.25
CA LEU A 257 2.46 26.60 -4.83
C LEU A 257 3.03 25.19 -4.73
N VAL A 258 2.54 24.43 -3.76
CA VAL A 258 2.88 23.03 -3.54
C VAL A 258 1.58 22.25 -3.35
N GLN A 259 1.36 21.22 -4.15
CA GLN A 259 0.21 20.32 -3.99
C GLN A 259 0.28 19.60 -2.64
N VAL A 260 -0.85 19.47 -1.98
CA VAL A 260 -1.01 18.72 -0.74
C VAL A 260 -1.88 17.52 -1.03
N LYS A 261 -1.26 16.33 -1.09
CA LYS A 261 -1.98 15.07 -1.25
C LYS A 261 -3.00 14.91 -0.13
N GLN A 262 -4.26 14.76 -0.50
CA GLN A 262 -5.34 14.57 0.47
C GLN A 262 -5.51 13.08 0.76
N PRO A 263 -5.58 12.68 2.04
CA PRO A 263 -5.83 11.30 2.37
C PRO A 263 -7.25 10.91 1.94
N ALA A 264 -7.37 9.82 1.20
CA ALA A 264 -8.65 9.24 0.84
C ALA A 264 -9.05 8.15 1.85
N LYS A 265 -10.36 7.89 1.97
CA LYS A 265 -10.87 6.74 2.73
C LYS A 265 -11.60 5.82 1.78
N LEU A 266 -11.12 4.58 1.66
CA LEU A 266 -11.74 3.55 0.84
C LEU A 266 -12.58 2.62 1.71
N ARG A 267 -13.72 2.19 1.17
CA ARG A 267 -14.58 1.15 1.74
C ARG A 267 -14.52 -0.08 0.85
N PHE A 268 -14.16 -1.21 1.43
CA PHE A 268 -14.15 -2.50 0.74
C PHE A 268 -15.42 -3.27 1.10
N LEU A 269 -15.99 -3.99 0.14
CA LEU A 269 -17.08 -4.92 0.40
C LEU A 269 -16.53 -6.22 1.01
N PRO A 270 -17.27 -6.92 1.88
CA PRO A 270 -16.92 -8.29 2.28
C PRO A 270 -16.96 -9.27 1.10
N LEU A 271 -16.19 -10.35 1.16
CA LEU A 271 -16.02 -11.27 0.02
C LEU A 271 -17.34 -11.85 -0.51
N GLY A 272 -18.25 -12.25 0.39
CA GLY A 272 -19.56 -12.77 0.00
C GLY A 272 -20.43 -11.75 -0.74
N GLU A 273 -20.40 -10.50 -0.29
CA GLU A 273 -21.12 -9.39 -0.96
C GLU A 273 -20.47 -9.03 -2.28
N ALA A 274 -19.13 -8.97 -2.34
CA ALA A 274 -18.38 -8.68 -3.55
C ALA A 274 -18.67 -9.72 -4.66
N LEU A 275 -18.70 -11.01 -4.32
CA LEU A 275 -19.06 -12.09 -5.25
C LEU A 275 -20.52 -12.00 -5.73
N SER A 276 -21.41 -11.45 -4.92
CA SER A 276 -22.81 -11.25 -5.31
C SER A 276 -22.97 -10.04 -6.24
N ALA A 277 -22.21 -8.97 -6.01
CA ALA A 277 -22.25 -7.75 -6.81
C ALA A 277 -21.52 -7.88 -8.15
N GLN A 278 -20.37 -8.57 -8.15
CA GLN A 278 -19.58 -8.89 -9.33
C GLN A 278 -19.17 -10.36 -9.22
N PRO A 279 -19.99 -11.30 -9.74
CA PRO A 279 -19.63 -12.70 -9.74
C PRO A 279 -18.36 -12.87 -10.55
N LEU A 280 -17.26 -13.17 -9.85
CA LEU A 280 -16.05 -13.65 -10.50
C LEU A 280 -16.44 -14.90 -11.31
N PRO A 281 -15.88 -15.12 -12.51
CA PRO A 281 -16.07 -16.36 -13.28
C PRO A 281 -15.39 -17.57 -12.63
N LEU A 282 -15.40 -17.66 -11.30
CA LEU A 282 -14.80 -18.70 -10.48
C LEU A 282 -15.68 -19.94 -10.35
N HIS A 283 -16.98 -19.84 -10.62
CA HIS A 283 -17.93 -20.92 -10.41
C HIS A 283 -18.11 -21.84 -11.63
N GLU A 284 -17.64 -21.43 -12.83
CA GLU A 284 -17.80 -22.23 -14.05
C GLU A 284 -16.60 -23.13 -14.39
N ILE A 285 -15.45 -22.99 -13.69
CA ILE A 285 -14.24 -23.83 -13.90
C ILE A 285 -14.04 -24.80 -12.73
N VAL A 286 -15.11 -25.20 -12.05
CA VAL A 286 -15.12 -26.37 -11.17
C VAL A 286 -15.99 -27.42 -11.83
N GLY A 287 -15.44 -28.03 -12.88
CA GLY A 287 -16.19 -28.97 -13.70
C GLY A 287 -15.32 -29.74 -14.68
N VAL A 288 -14.43 -30.60 -14.16
CA VAL A 288 -14.37 -32.00 -14.62
C VAL A 288 -14.02 -32.90 -13.43
N PRO A 289 -15.00 -33.58 -12.82
CA PRO A 289 -14.77 -34.86 -12.18
C PRO A 289 -15.02 -35.99 -13.21
N ALA A 290 -13.92 -36.59 -13.67
CA ALA A 290 -13.71 -37.99 -14.07
C ALA A 290 -12.40 -38.07 -14.86
#